data_AF-A0A5J4V2A5-F1
#
_entry.id   AF-A0A5J4V2A5-F1
#
_cell.length_a   1.000
_cell.length_b   1.000
_cell.length_c   1.000
_cell.angle_alpha   90.00
_cell.angle_beta   90.00
_cell.angle_gamma   90.00
#
_symmetry.space_group_name_H-M   'P 1'
#
loop_
_entity.id
_entity.type
_entity.pdbx_description
1 polymer ?
#
loop_
_entity_poly.entity_id
_entity_poly.type
_entity_poly.pdbx_seq_one_letter_code
_entity_poly.pdbx_strand_id
1 'polypeptide(L)'
;TDQDLIQVFNGVLTLHLLVIRIDNSYTITTPFSAIAIHGQQAQATIEYCNFRVFESRDYLYKDFFYLDRGGNLTMRYSSVWNILERNRPILYIEVSERSNVVIYQIEIESCRVYESSSGVMHISYYTGGTTSVDGCQFNYNVAVTPQFTGRKPFGGALLIQLQESPLSASFGSQSGSSPLNNSRMFFHSNIGDCGGAITVSGTRSLLSEERIQFIHCQFEHNIAGTMFEHPDEPLGNDIYFYFIEASPILYNETQSTSSNQSVIRSSFFSQCQSYNYSPLINYFLNIEGTEKLDQLLLYNNILRQFIYYVAVTGNDLNTGEKSSPFRMISHALAMLNRLDEHKDIIVMKGQFDEPMLAIRDILVTISGQSHQLTSICNTMTKENSIIWAQRDCDSGAKVMIKRCVLCNDINAQPDDIFNAGLFNGVLISGGIYDSIIYNSQIADRNIILIRAGRNEFDYNSIEDNSAQLVHVRSF
;
A
#
# COMPACT_ATOMS: atom_id res chain seq x y z
N THR A 1 -20.18 16.24 23.44
CA THR A 1 -20.38 17.24 22.38
C THR A 1 -19.35 16.94 21.33
N ASP A 2 -19.76 16.34 20.22
CA ASP A 2 -18.87 16.00 19.11
C ASP A 2 -18.36 17.31 18.51
N GLN A 3 -17.08 17.62 18.71
CA GLN A 3 -16.47 18.88 18.28
C GLN A 3 -15.80 18.68 16.91
N ASP A 4 -16.59 18.40 15.88
CA ASP A 4 -16.07 18.41 14.51
C ASP A 4 -15.62 19.85 14.15
N LEU A 5 -14.46 20.00 13.52
CA LEU A 5 -13.89 21.33 13.22
C LEU A 5 -14.77 22.09 12.22
N ILE A 6 -15.23 21.40 11.17
CA ILE A 6 -16.20 21.89 10.21
C ILE A 6 -17.31 20.87 10.09
N GLN A 7 -18.54 21.27 10.40
CA GLN A 7 -19.72 20.44 10.22
C GLN A 7 -20.75 21.15 9.34
N VAL A 8 -21.27 20.44 8.34
CA VAL A 8 -22.21 21.00 7.35
C VAL A 8 -23.45 20.11 7.30
N PHE A 9 -24.63 20.71 7.44
CA PHE A 9 -25.91 20.00 7.34
C PHE A 9 -26.73 20.56 6.18
N ASN A 10 -26.93 19.78 5.11
CA ASN A 10 -27.66 20.17 3.90
C ASN A 10 -27.22 21.54 3.34
N GLY A 11 -25.93 21.88 3.52
CA GLY A 11 -25.36 23.17 3.16
C GLY A 11 -24.29 23.03 2.09
N VAL A 12 -23.74 24.16 1.67
CA VAL A 12 -22.63 24.22 0.72
C VAL A 12 -21.34 24.56 1.45
N LEU A 13 -20.29 23.78 1.21
CA LEU A 13 -18.93 24.03 1.67
C LEU A 13 -18.01 24.17 0.48
N THR A 14 -17.27 25.27 0.42
CA THR A 14 -16.23 25.47 -0.58
C THR A 14 -14.94 25.85 0.12
N LEU A 15 -13.93 24.99 0.02
CA LEU A 15 -12.60 25.20 0.59
C LEU A 15 -11.60 25.27 -0.56
N HIS A 16 -11.00 26.44 -0.75
CA HIS A 16 -9.92 26.67 -1.69
C HIS A 16 -8.68 27.09 -0.92
N LEU A 17 -7.54 26.46 -1.18
CA LEU A 17 -6.24 26.82 -0.59
C LEU A 17 -6.24 26.80 0.95
N LEU A 18 -6.79 25.72 1.54
CA LEU A 18 -6.80 25.54 2.99
C LEU A 18 -5.74 24.54 3.43
N VAL A 19 -5.06 24.83 4.54
CA VAL A 19 -4.23 23.86 5.26
C VAL A 19 -4.87 23.55 6.60
N ILE A 20 -5.31 22.31 6.81
CA ILE A 20 -5.71 21.83 8.14
C ILE A 20 -4.57 20.98 8.68
N ARG A 21 -4.01 21.43 9.80
CA ARG A 21 -2.91 20.76 10.49
C ARG A 21 -3.36 20.38 11.89
N ILE A 22 -3.36 19.08 12.19
CA ILE A 22 -3.64 18.57 13.53
C ILE A 22 -2.31 18.30 14.23
N ASP A 23 -2.22 18.75 15.48
CA ASP A 23 -1.12 18.44 16.39
C ASP A 23 -1.61 17.42 17.41
N ASN A 24 -1.10 16.20 17.32
CA ASN A 24 -1.36 15.05 18.19
C ASN A 24 -0.07 14.62 18.92
N SER A 25 0.78 15.59 19.26
CA SER A 25 1.94 15.39 20.15
C SER A 25 1.54 14.84 21.54
N TYR A 26 0.27 15.03 21.92
CA TYR A 26 -0.35 14.47 23.12
C TYR A 26 -1.60 13.66 22.75
N THR A 27 -1.99 12.72 23.60
CA THR A 27 -3.20 11.90 23.41
C THR A 27 -4.44 12.77 23.27
N ILE A 28 -5.00 12.80 22.06
CA ILE A 28 -6.31 13.41 21.80
C ILE A 28 -7.37 12.35 22.10
N THR A 29 -7.93 12.36 23.31
CA THR A 29 -8.94 11.37 23.72
C THR A 29 -10.35 11.66 23.20
N THR A 30 -10.60 12.87 22.70
CA THR A 30 -11.93 13.27 22.22
C THR A 30 -12.04 12.98 20.72
N PRO A 31 -12.97 12.10 20.29
CA PRO A 31 -13.18 11.83 18.87
C PRO A 31 -13.67 13.09 18.17
N PHE A 32 -13.00 13.52 17.10
CA PHE A 32 -13.47 14.61 16.25
C PHE A 32 -13.03 14.42 14.79
N SER A 33 -13.90 14.84 13.86
CA SER A 33 -13.59 14.91 12.44
C SER A 33 -13.13 16.32 12.09
N ALA A 34 -12.16 16.44 11.19
CA ALA A 34 -11.79 17.76 10.67
C ALA A 34 -12.93 18.33 9.82
N ILE A 35 -13.57 17.48 9.00
CA ILE A 35 -14.68 17.88 8.16
C ILE A 35 -15.74 16.77 8.17
N ALA A 36 -16.97 17.12 8.52
CA ALA A 36 -18.12 16.22 8.45
C ALA A 36 -19.26 16.87 7.65
N ILE A 37 -19.68 16.21 6.57
CA ILE A 37 -20.70 16.67 5.65
C ILE A 37 -21.91 15.76 5.74
N HIS A 38 -23.05 16.31 6.14
CA HIS A 38 -24.29 15.59 6.40
C HIS A 38 -25.44 16.06 5.51
N GLY A 39 -26.26 15.11 5.09
CA GLY A 39 -27.53 15.35 4.44
C GLY A 39 -27.50 15.35 2.91
N GLN A 40 -28.63 14.97 2.31
CA GLN A 40 -28.78 14.69 0.88
C GLN A 40 -28.72 15.92 -0.04
N GLN A 41 -28.76 17.14 0.53
CA GLN A 41 -28.61 18.38 -0.22
C GLN A 41 -27.23 19.02 -0.02
N ALA A 42 -26.36 18.37 0.75
CA ALA A 42 -25.05 18.91 1.03
C ALA A 42 -24.17 18.86 -0.22
N GLN A 43 -23.36 19.90 -0.41
CA GLN A 43 -22.39 20.00 -1.50
C GLN A 43 -21.06 20.49 -0.94
N ALA A 44 -20.03 19.66 -1.06
CA ALA A 44 -18.67 20.00 -0.68
C ALA A 44 -17.78 20.12 -1.91
N THR A 45 -17.02 21.21 -2.00
CA THR A 45 -15.97 21.41 -3.00
C THR A 45 -14.67 21.76 -2.29
N ILE A 46 -13.65 20.94 -2.50
CA ILE A 46 -12.34 21.04 -1.82
C ILE A 46 -11.28 21.05 -2.91
N GLU A 47 -10.60 22.17 -3.10
CA GLU A 47 -9.59 22.32 -4.14
C GLU A 47 -8.30 22.91 -3.55
N TYR A 48 -7.15 22.34 -3.94
CA TYR A 48 -5.82 22.80 -3.50
C TYR A 48 -5.66 22.84 -1.98
N CYS A 49 -6.27 21.90 -1.26
CA CYS A 49 -6.19 21.83 0.19
C CYS A 49 -5.13 20.82 0.63
N ASN A 50 -4.52 21.05 1.78
CA ASN A 50 -3.54 20.17 2.40
C ASN A 50 -4.01 19.77 3.81
N PHE A 51 -4.14 18.47 4.02
CA PHE A 51 -4.57 17.88 5.27
C PHE A 51 -3.42 17.07 5.85
N ARG A 52 -2.93 17.44 7.03
CA ARG A 52 -1.75 16.79 7.60
C ARG A 52 -1.72 16.77 9.11
N VAL A 53 -0.91 15.87 9.65
CA VAL A 53 -0.53 15.86 11.05
C VAL A 53 0.92 16.32 11.20
N PHE A 54 1.22 17.08 12.25
CA PHE A 54 2.56 17.62 12.49
C PHE A 54 3.50 16.69 13.24
N GLU A 55 3.08 16.23 14.42
CA GLU A 55 3.88 15.40 15.32
C GLU A 55 3.08 14.17 15.70
N SER A 56 3.09 13.16 14.83
CA SER A 56 2.27 11.98 15.04
C SER A 56 2.82 11.05 16.12
N ARG A 57 2.58 11.41 17.39
CA ARG A 57 2.90 10.58 18.55
C ARG A 57 1.76 9.67 18.98
N ASP A 58 0.52 10.04 18.69
CA ASP A 58 -0.68 9.28 19.06
C ASP A 58 -1.69 9.19 17.89
N TYR A 59 -2.73 8.39 18.05
CA TYR A 59 -3.75 8.15 17.03
C TYR A 59 -4.92 9.13 17.13
N LEU A 60 -5.53 9.43 15.99
CA LEU A 60 -6.89 9.95 15.93
C LEU A 60 -7.90 8.82 16.23
N TYR A 61 -9.06 9.21 16.75
CA TYR A 61 -10.14 8.29 17.16
C TYR A 61 -11.45 8.50 16.37
N LYS A 62 -11.39 9.26 15.26
CA LYS A 62 -12.51 9.52 14.35
C LYS A 62 -11.99 9.82 12.95
N ASP A 63 -12.84 9.62 11.94
CA ASP A 63 -12.56 9.89 10.53
C ASP A 63 -12.10 11.35 10.36
N PHE A 64 -11.03 11.60 9.60
CA PHE A 64 -10.59 12.98 9.34
C PHE A 64 -11.61 13.72 8.47
N PHE A 65 -12.09 13.05 7.42
CA PHE A 65 -13.14 13.53 6.53
C PHE A 65 -14.28 12.52 6.46
N TYR A 66 -15.51 12.99 6.63
CA TYR A 66 -16.72 12.19 6.51
C TYR A 66 -17.73 12.83 5.55
N LEU A 67 -18.24 12.05 4.60
CA LEU A 67 -19.39 12.37 3.77
C LEU A 67 -20.50 11.33 3.99
N ASP A 68 -21.64 11.80 4.47
CA ASP A 68 -22.85 11.01 4.67
C ASP A 68 -23.63 10.78 3.35
N ARG A 69 -24.51 9.79 3.35
CA ARG A 69 -25.30 9.35 2.19
C ARG A 69 -26.06 10.49 1.53
N GLY A 70 -25.86 10.59 0.22
CA GLY A 70 -26.62 11.52 -0.63
C GLY A 70 -25.96 12.88 -0.77
N GLY A 71 -24.90 13.17 -0.02
CA GLY A 71 -24.10 14.37 -0.20
C GLY A 71 -23.28 14.34 -1.50
N ASN A 72 -22.98 15.52 -2.03
CA ASN A 72 -22.13 15.69 -3.20
C ASN A 72 -20.72 16.12 -2.78
N LEU A 73 -19.71 15.55 -3.43
CA LEU A 73 -18.31 15.88 -3.17
C LEU A 73 -17.57 16.10 -4.48
N THR A 74 -16.84 17.20 -4.56
CA THR A 74 -15.79 17.40 -5.55
C THR A 74 -14.50 17.73 -4.81
N MET A 75 -13.51 16.84 -4.85
CA MET A 75 -12.22 17.05 -4.23
C MET A 75 -11.12 16.96 -5.30
N ARG A 76 -10.31 18.02 -5.44
CA ARG A 76 -9.30 18.12 -6.51
C ARG A 76 -7.97 18.68 -6.04
N TYR A 77 -6.88 18.21 -6.65
CA TYR A 77 -5.53 18.78 -6.48
C TYR A 77 -5.14 18.97 -5.01
N SER A 78 -5.65 18.11 -4.14
CA SER A 78 -5.54 18.21 -2.69
C SER A 78 -4.69 17.06 -2.18
N SER A 79 -4.26 17.13 -0.93
CA SER A 79 -3.36 16.12 -0.40
C SER A 79 -3.62 15.79 1.07
N VAL A 80 -3.47 14.51 1.43
CA VAL A 80 -3.67 13.96 2.78
C VAL A 80 -2.39 13.25 3.22
N TRP A 81 -1.76 13.73 4.29
CA TRP A 81 -0.38 13.37 4.62
C TRP A 81 -0.21 12.99 6.09
N ASN A 82 0.45 11.86 6.32
CA ASN A 82 0.97 11.47 7.64
C ASN A 82 -0.11 11.40 8.75
N ILE A 83 -1.35 11.05 8.39
CA ILE A 83 -2.43 10.94 9.36
C ILE A 83 -2.45 9.53 9.94
N LEU A 84 -2.39 9.44 11.27
CA LEU A 84 -2.48 8.17 12.00
C LEU A 84 -3.83 8.11 12.69
N GLU A 85 -4.66 7.16 12.28
CA GLU A 85 -5.96 6.88 12.84
C GLU A 85 -5.93 5.46 13.45
N ARG A 86 -6.68 5.24 14.54
CA ARG A 86 -6.73 3.96 15.24
C ARG A 86 -7.63 2.90 14.61
N ASN A 87 -8.92 3.17 14.40
CA ASN A 87 -9.96 2.18 14.09
C ASN A 87 -11.00 2.58 13.03
N ARG A 88 -10.81 3.67 12.32
CA ARG A 88 -11.66 4.21 11.26
C ARG A 88 -10.86 4.57 10.00
N PRO A 89 -11.49 4.65 8.81
CA PRO A 89 -10.84 5.27 7.68
C PRO A 89 -10.50 6.74 7.95
N ILE A 90 -9.49 7.25 7.26
CA ILE A 90 -9.15 8.68 7.30
C ILE A 90 -10.14 9.47 6.44
N LEU A 91 -10.48 8.94 5.27
CA LEU A 91 -11.53 9.47 4.41
C LEU A 91 -12.67 8.45 4.33
N TYR A 92 -13.82 8.78 4.92
CA TYR A 92 -15.03 7.96 4.81
C TYR A 92 -16.08 8.62 3.92
N ILE A 93 -16.50 7.92 2.88
CA ILE A 93 -17.36 8.46 1.83
C ILE A 93 -18.50 7.49 1.56
N GLU A 94 -19.72 7.88 1.91
CA GLU A 94 -20.92 7.13 1.57
C GLU A 94 -21.56 7.68 0.29
N VAL A 95 -21.74 6.80 -0.68
CA VAL A 95 -22.32 7.13 -1.99
C VAL A 95 -23.65 6.41 -2.13
N SER A 96 -24.68 7.15 -2.52
CA SER A 96 -26.02 6.65 -2.81
C SER A 96 -26.65 7.39 -4.00
N GLU A 97 -27.87 7.04 -4.39
CA GLU A 97 -28.59 7.51 -5.61
C GLU A 97 -28.51 9.01 -5.95
N ARG A 98 -28.44 9.88 -4.94
CA ARG A 98 -28.38 11.34 -5.11
C ARG A 98 -26.98 11.93 -5.04
N SER A 99 -25.98 11.08 -4.84
CA SER A 99 -24.60 11.48 -4.62
C SER A 99 -23.87 11.57 -5.96
N ASN A 100 -23.16 12.66 -6.13
CA ASN A 100 -22.13 12.82 -7.16
C ASN A 100 -20.80 13.07 -6.46
N VAL A 101 -19.92 12.07 -6.51
CA VAL A 101 -18.60 12.11 -5.91
C VAL A 101 -17.54 12.09 -7.00
N VAL A 102 -16.76 13.16 -7.06
CA VAL A 102 -15.62 13.30 -7.96
C VAL A 102 -14.37 13.58 -7.14
N ILE A 103 -13.42 12.67 -7.25
CA ILE A 103 -12.13 12.73 -6.57
C ILE A 103 -11.07 12.68 -7.65
N TYR A 104 -10.29 13.77 -7.78
CA TYR A 104 -9.42 13.96 -8.93
C TYR A 104 -8.05 14.48 -8.52
N GLN A 105 -6.99 13.80 -8.94
CA GLN A 105 -5.61 14.19 -8.68
C GLN A 105 -5.35 14.53 -7.21
N ILE A 106 -5.68 13.57 -6.34
CA ILE A 106 -5.41 13.65 -4.91
C ILE A 106 -4.24 12.74 -4.58
N GLU A 107 -3.39 13.21 -3.68
CA GLU A 107 -2.26 12.44 -3.15
C GLU A 107 -2.51 12.10 -1.68
N ILE A 108 -2.55 10.81 -1.36
CA ILE A 108 -2.72 10.28 -0.01
C ILE A 108 -1.44 9.52 0.33
N GLU A 109 -0.67 10.09 1.26
CA GLU A 109 0.69 9.65 1.53
C GLU A 109 0.93 9.37 3.01
N SER A 110 1.62 8.27 3.30
CA SER A 110 2.10 7.88 4.64
C SER A 110 0.99 7.88 5.71
N CYS A 111 -0.23 7.55 5.31
CA CYS A 111 -1.38 7.51 6.21
C CYS A 111 -1.57 6.10 6.79
N ARG A 112 -2.10 6.01 8.02
CA ARG A 112 -2.22 4.73 8.74
C ARG A 112 -3.59 4.53 9.41
N VAL A 113 -4.12 3.32 9.31
CA VAL A 113 -5.24 2.80 10.13
C VAL A 113 -4.71 1.64 10.98
N TYR A 114 -4.48 1.90 12.27
CA TYR A 114 -3.67 1.01 13.14
C TYR A 114 -4.28 -0.37 13.39
N GLU A 115 -5.59 -0.45 13.65
CA GLU A 115 -6.25 -1.73 13.98
C GLU A 115 -6.71 -2.51 12.75
N SER A 116 -6.40 -2.04 11.53
CA SER A 116 -6.85 -2.63 10.26
C SER A 116 -8.37 -2.90 10.30
N SER A 117 -9.17 -1.85 10.31
CA SER A 117 -10.64 -1.94 10.26
C SER A 117 -11.20 -1.50 8.90
N SER A 118 -10.35 -0.94 8.05
CA SER A 118 -10.64 -0.31 6.78
C SER A 118 -9.32 0.01 6.06
N GLY A 119 -9.36 0.38 4.77
CA GLY A 119 -8.27 1.14 4.14
C GLY A 119 -8.27 2.61 4.56
N VAL A 120 -7.20 3.36 4.24
CA VAL A 120 -7.11 4.80 4.56
C VAL A 120 -8.25 5.59 3.95
N MET A 121 -8.70 5.19 2.76
CA MET A 121 -9.92 5.66 2.13
C MET A 121 -10.94 4.53 2.08
N HIS A 122 -12.17 4.83 2.48
CA HIS A 122 -13.29 3.90 2.42
C HIS A 122 -14.47 4.52 1.68
N ILE A 123 -14.83 3.90 0.57
CA ILE A 123 -16.02 4.21 -0.22
C ILE A 123 -17.07 3.15 0.07
N SER A 124 -18.12 3.52 0.80
CA SER A 124 -19.33 2.70 0.94
C SER A 124 -20.29 3.05 -0.19
N TYR A 125 -20.37 2.18 -1.20
CA TYR A 125 -21.17 2.39 -2.41
C TYR A 125 -22.49 1.65 -2.31
N TYR A 126 -23.56 2.38 -1.98
CA TYR A 126 -24.93 1.89 -2.02
C TYR A 126 -25.41 1.93 -3.46
N THR A 127 -26.09 0.88 -3.94
CA THR A 127 -26.62 0.80 -5.30
C THR A 127 -27.28 2.13 -5.73
N GLY A 128 -26.59 2.89 -6.59
CA GLY A 128 -27.04 4.20 -7.08
C GLY A 128 -26.07 5.35 -6.80
N GLY A 129 -26.15 6.39 -7.65
CA GLY A 129 -25.26 7.56 -7.59
C GLY A 129 -24.11 7.46 -8.58
N THR A 130 -23.20 8.42 -8.53
CA THR A 130 -22.01 8.44 -9.39
C THR A 130 -20.77 8.65 -8.55
N THR A 131 -19.72 7.88 -8.82
CA THR A 131 -18.43 8.02 -8.15
C THR A 131 -17.30 7.81 -9.14
N SER A 132 -16.39 8.78 -9.16
CA SER A 132 -15.18 8.73 -9.96
C SER A 132 -13.99 9.09 -9.08
N VAL A 133 -13.00 8.20 -9.05
CA VAL A 133 -11.71 8.42 -8.41
C VAL A 133 -10.65 8.35 -9.51
N ASP A 134 -10.03 9.47 -9.82
CA ASP A 134 -9.25 9.60 -11.04
C ASP A 134 -7.93 10.33 -10.85
N GLY A 135 -6.84 9.78 -11.39
CA GLY A 135 -5.51 10.37 -11.32
C GLY A 135 -4.95 10.48 -9.91
N CYS A 136 -5.47 9.70 -8.95
CA CYS A 136 -5.07 9.78 -7.55
C CYS A 136 -3.90 8.85 -7.24
N GLN A 137 -3.10 9.24 -6.26
CA GLN A 137 -1.92 8.50 -5.81
C GLN A 137 -2.08 8.09 -4.35
N PHE A 138 -1.82 6.83 -4.07
CA PHE A 138 -1.82 6.25 -2.75
C PHE A 138 -0.43 5.70 -2.48
N ASN A 139 0.34 6.43 -1.69
CA ASN A 139 1.75 6.16 -1.46
C ASN A 139 1.98 5.82 0.02
N TYR A 140 2.63 4.70 0.29
CA TYR A 140 3.14 4.37 1.63
C TYR A 140 2.06 4.22 2.72
N ASN A 141 0.82 3.93 2.34
CA ASN A 141 -0.29 3.83 3.28
C ASN A 141 -0.32 2.47 3.96
N VAL A 142 -0.70 2.44 5.24
CA VAL A 142 -0.64 1.24 6.08
C VAL A 142 -1.97 0.99 6.79
N ALA A 143 -2.63 -0.12 6.47
CA ALA A 143 -3.82 -0.60 7.16
C ALA A 143 -3.64 -2.08 7.53
N VAL A 144 -2.70 -2.34 8.43
CA VAL A 144 -2.30 -3.68 8.86
C VAL A 144 -2.20 -3.70 10.37
N THR A 145 -2.62 -4.81 10.96
CA THR A 145 -2.47 -4.99 12.41
C THR A 145 -1.00 -4.98 12.83
N PRO A 146 -0.69 -4.57 14.07
CA PRO A 146 0.68 -4.59 14.57
C PRO A 146 1.31 -5.97 14.43
N GLN A 147 2.58 -5.99 14.03
CA GLN A 147 3.35 -7.22 13.84
C GLN A 147 2.81 -8.13 12.71
N PHE A 148 1.92 -7.64 11.84
CA PHE A 148 1.41 -8.40 10.69
C PHE A 148 0.64 -9.67 11.09
N THR A 149 0.03 -9.67 12.27
CA THR A 149 -0.66 -10.84 12.84
C THR A 149 -2.08 -11.02 12.34
N GLY A 150 -2.61 -10.03 11.63
CA GLY A 150 -3.98 -9.95 11.14
C GLY A 150 -4.23 -10.85 9.95
N ARG A 151 -5.52 -11.15 9.77
CA ARG A 151 -6.07 -11.90 8.62
C ARG A 151 -7.29 -11.19 8.04
N LYS A 152 -7.37 -9.87 8.25
CA LYS A 152 -8.56 -9.11 7.90
C LYS A 152 -8.52 -8.75 6.40
N PRO A 153 -9.69 -8.60 5.77
CA PRO A 153 -9.76 -8.31 4.34
C PRO A 153 -9.63 -6.80 4.10
N PHE A 154 -8.51 -6.20 4.50
CA PHE A 154 -8.31 -4.76 4.32
C PHE A 154 -7.01 -4.47 3.60
N GLY A 155 -7.11 -3.61 2.57
CA GLY A 155 -5.99 -3.03 1.84
C GLY A 155 -5.49 -1.75 2.48
N GLY A 156 -4.21 -1.45 2.33
CA GLY A 156 -3.59 -0.24 2.88
C GLY A 156 -4.20 1.05 2.34
N ALA A 157 -4.60 1.06 1.07
CA ALA A 157 -5.05 2.26 0.37
C ALA A 157 -6.56 2.44 0.40
N LEU A 158 -7.29 1.52 -0.24
CA LEU A 158 -8.69 1.73 -0.59
C LEU A 158 -9.55 0.52 -0.21
N LEU A 159 -10.61 0.77 0.55
CA LEU A 159 -11.72 -0.15 0.74
C LEU A 159 -12.92 0.33 -0.10
N ILE A 160 -13.35 -0.49 -1.05
CA ILE A 160 -14.63 -0.33 -1.74
C ILE A 160 -15.61 -1.33 -1.16
N GLN A 161 -16.64 -0.85 -0.48
CA GLN A 161 -17.68 -1.68 0.10
C GLN A 161 -18.98 -1.51 -0.69
N LEU A 162 -19.35 -2.54 -1.43
CA LEU A 162 -20.63 -2.61 -2.12
C LEU A 162 -21.73 -2.91 -1.11
N GLN A 163 -22.73 -2.04 -1.06
CA GLN A 163 -23.80 -2.09 -0.07
C GLN A 163 -25.16 -2.22 -0.74
N GLU A 164 -26.00 -3.09 -0.17
CA GLU A 164 -27.41 -3.15 -0.54
C GLU A 164 -28.15 -1.96 0.09
N SER A 165 -29.02 -1.34 -0.69
CA SER A 165 -29.95 -0.34 -0.18
C SER A 165 -31.37 -0.78 -0.54
N PRO A 166 -32.15 -1.35 0.40
CA PRO A 166 -33.53 -1.74 0.16
C PRO A 166 -34.44 -0.56 -0.22
N LEU A 167 -33.98 0.66 0.07
CA LEU A 167 -34.67 1.92 -0.24
C LEU A 167 -34.21 2.54 -1.57
N SER A 168 -33.23 1.92 -2.25
CA SER A 168 -32.75 2.36 -3.55
C SER A 168 -33.78 2.02 -4.62
N ALA A 169 -34.18 3.02 -5.41
CA ALA A 169 -34.94 2.84 -6.64
C ALA A 169 -34.19 1.98 -7.68
N SER A 170 -32.86 1.85 -7.56
CA SER A 170 -32.04 0.94 -8.37
C SER A 170 -31.86 -0.46 -7.76
N PHE A 171 -32.48 -0.75 -6.62
CA PHE A 171 -32.45 -2.09 -6.02
C PHE A 171 -33.19 -3.09 -6.91
N GLY A 172 -32.47 -4.06 -7.46
CA GLY A 172 -33.02 -5.08 -8.35
C GLY A 172 -33.34 -4.63 -9.78
N SER A 173 -32.99 -3.40 -10.17
CA SER A 173 -33.14 -2.94 -11.56
C SER A 173 -31.83 -3.13 -12.35
N GLN A 174 -31.92 -3.75 -13.54
CA GLN A 174 -30.80 -3.86 -14.51
C GLN A 174 -30.49 -2.53 -15.22
N SER A 175 -31.04 -1.39 -14.77
CA SER A 175 -31.02 -0.15 -15.53
C SER A 175 -29.88 0.78 -15.10
N GLY A 176 -28.81 0.81 -15.91
CA GLY A 176 -28.10 2.04 -16.27
C GLY A 176 -27.36 2.84 -15.20
N SER A 177 -27.06 2.27 -14.03
CA SER A 177 -26.23 2.97 -13.05
C SER A 177 -24.80 3.11 -13.56
N SER A 178 -24.21 4.30 -13.44
CA SER A 178 -22.82 4.52 -13.83
C SER A 178 -21.87 3.67 -12.98
N PRO A 179 -20.83 3.07 -13.58
CA PRO A 179 -19.81 2.36 -12.82
C PRO A 179 -19.07 3.33 -11.88
N LEU A 180 -18.67 2.80 -10.72
CA LEU A 180 -17.63 3.39 -9.87
C LEU A 180 -16.31 3.25 -10.62
N ASN A 181 -15.86 4.36 -11.17
CA ASN A 181 -14.67 4.42 -12.01
C ASN A 181 -13.45 4.78 -11.16
N ASN A 182 -12.48 3.87 -11.14
CA ASN A 182 -11.14 4.12 -10.62
C ASN A 182 -10.20 4.20 -11.82
N SER A 183 -9.77 5.40 -12.20
CA SER A 183 -8.95 5.58 -13.39
C SER A 183 -7.61 6.25 -13.11
N ARG A 184 -6.56 5.84 -13.83
CA ARG A 184 -5.22 6.44 -13.72
C ARG A 184 -4.70 6.50 -12.27
N MET A 185 -5.05 5.49 -11.48
CA MET A 185 -4.67 5.41 -10.07
C MET A 185 -3.26 4.84 -9.96
N PHE A 186 -2.46 5.39 -9.05
CA PHE A 186 -1.14 4.86 -8.73
C PHE A 186 -1.10 4.41 -7.28
N PHE A 187 -0.75 3.15 -7.06
CA PHE A 187 -0.63 2.55 -5.73
C PHE A 187 0.80 2.10 -5.50
N HIS A 188 1.53 2.85 -4.68
CA HIS A 188 2.93 2.58 -4.39
C HIS A 188 3.14 2.22 -2.92
N SER A 189 3.68 1.02 -2.68
CA SER A 189 4.12 0.58 -1.36
C SER A 189 3.05 0.67 -0.27
N ASN A 190 1.80 0.40 -0.62
CA ASN A 190 0.72 0.28 0.36
C ASN A 190 0.75 -1.08 1.02
N ILE A 191 0.46 -1.12 2.31
CA ILE A 191 0.52 -2.31 3.15
C ILE A 191 -0.84 -2.50 3.81
N GLY A 192 -1.54 -3.58 3.49
CA GLY A 192 -2.75 -4.00 4.21
C GLY A 192 -2.58 -5.36 4.88
N ASP A 193 -3.66 -5.93 5.41
CA ASP A 193 -3.68 -7.32 5.88
C ASP A 193 -3.76 -8.27 4.66
N CYS A 194 -4.94 -8.78 4.27
CA CYS A 194 -5.08 -9.70 3.14
C CYS A 194 -5.09 -9.02 1.76
N GLY A 195 -5.38 -7.72 1.71
CA GLY A 195 -5.19 -6.89 0.51
C GLY A 195 -3.95 -6.02 0.70
N GLY A 196 -3.12 -5.84 -0.33
CA GLY A 196 -2.00 -4.89 -0.20
C GLY A 196 -2.45 -3.45 -0.46
N ALA A 197 -2.96 -3.14 -1.65
CA ALA A 197 -3.50 -1.82 -1.96
C ALA A 197 -5.01 -1.72 -1.75
N ILE A 198 -5.78 -2.57 -2.42
CA ILE A 198 -7.24 -2.44 -2.50
C ILE A 198 -7.94 -3.66 -1.89
N THR A 199 -9.03 -3.42 -1.20
CA THR A 199 -10.02 -4.47 -0.95
C THR A 199 -11.38 -4.07 -1.48
N VAL A 200 -12.04 -5.01 -2.17
CA VAL A 200 -13.44 -4.91 -2.56
C VAL A 200 -14.24 -5.90 -1.73
N SER A 201 -15.34 -5.45 -1.14
CA SER A 201 -16.22 -6.30 -0.31
C SER A 201 -17.70 -6.02 -0.58
N GLY A 202 -18.57 -6.94 -0.18
CA GLY A 202 -20.02 -6.84 -0.35
C GLY A 202 -20.66 -8.19 -0.54
N THR A 203 -21.81 -8.24 -1.21
CA THR A 203 -22.49 -9.48 -1.58
C THR A 203 -22.15 -9.91 -3.01
N ARG A 204 -22.16 -11.23 -3.27
CA ARG A 204 -21.88 -11.78 -4.60
C ARG A 204 -22.85 -11.26 -5.68
N SER A 205 -24.10 -10.98 -5.31
CA SER A 205 -25.09 -10.35 -6.19
C SER A 205 -24.62 -8.99 -6.66
N LEU A 206 -24.17 -8.12 -5.75
CA LEU A 206 -23.66 -6.80 -6.09
C LEU A 206 -22.39 -6.84 -6.93
N LEU A 207 -21.48 -7.79 -6.67
CA LEU A 207 -20.30 -7.98 -7.50
C LEU A 207 -20.67 -8.36 -8.94
N SER A 208 -21.71 -9.20 -9.10
CA SER A 208 -22.20 -9.68 -10.41
C SER A 208 -22.84 -8.57 -11.26
N GLU A 209 -23.09 -7.39 -10.68
CA GLU A 209 -23.57 -6.22 -11.42
C GLU A 209 -22.42 -5.46 -12.11
N GLU A 210 -21.16 -5.86 -11.88
CA GLU A 210 -19.96 -5.35 -12.57
C GLU A 210 -19.83 -3.81 -12.53
N ARG A 211 -20.32 -3.20 -11.44
CA ARG A 211 -20.37 -1.73 -11.28
C ARG A 211 -19.04 -1.10 -10.88
N ILE A 212 -17.95 -1.86 -10.75
CA ILE A 212 -16.63 -1.34 -10.41
C ILE A 212 -15.71 -1.53 -11.60
N GLN A 213 -15.00 -0.46 -11.98
CA GLN A 213 -13.98 -0.53 -13.02
C GLN A 213 -12.67 0.06 -12.53
N PHE A 214 -11.57 -0.61 -12.90
CA PHE A 214 -10.20 -0.17 -12.76
C PHE A 214 -9.63 0.04 -14.17
N ILE A 215 -9.21 1.26 -14.47
CA ILE A 215 -8.84 1.67 -15.82
C ILE A 215 -7.49 2.41 -15.78
N HIS A 216 -6.46 1.91 -16.46
CA HIS A 216 -5.11 2.49 -16.41
C HIS A 216 -4.53 2.59 -14.99
N CYS A 217 -4.86 1.66 -14.10
CA CYS A 217 -4.28 1.65 -12.76
C CYS A 217 -2.89 0.99 -12.78
N GLN A 218 -1.98 1.51 -11.97
CA GLN A 218 -0.64 1.00 -11.82
C GLN A 218 -0.35 0.67 -10.36
N PHE A 219 0.20 -0.52 -10.14
CA PHE A 219 0.53 -1.03 -8.82
C PHE A 219 2.02 -1.33 -8.72
N GLU A 220 2.66 -0.77 -7.70
CA GLU A 220 4.08 -0.91 -7.45
C GLU A 220 4.34 -1.18 -5.97
N HIS A 221 5.12 -2.21 -5.70
CA HIS A 221 5.62 -2.58 -4.38
C HIS A 221 4.58 -2.69 -3.23
N ASN A 222 3.30 -2.98 -3.51
CA ASN A 222 2.26 -3.17 -2.50
C ASN A 222 2.36 -4.55 -1.83
N ILE A 223 1.94 -4.64 -0.57
CA ILE A 223 2.21 -5.79 0.30
C ILE A 223 0.94 -6.15 1.07
N ALA A 224 0.44 -7.36 0.86
CA ALA A 224 -0.56 -7.97 1.73
C ALA A 224 0.15 -8.59 2.94
N GLY A 225 0.23 -7.85 4.04
CA GLY A 225 1.00 -8.17 5.24
C GLY A 225 0.64 -9.49 5.91
N THR A 226 -0.58 -10.01 5.71
CA THR A 226 -0.98 -11.35 6.17
C THR A 226 0.03 -12.43 5.75
N MET A 227 0.69 -12.26 4.60
CA MET A 227 1.68 -13.19 4.07
C MET A 227 2.84 -13.50 5.03
N PHE A 228 3.15 -12.58 5.95
CA PHE A 228 4.32 -12.67 6.81
C PHE A 228 4.13 -13.63 8.00
N GLU A 229 2.90 -13.75 8.50
CA GLU A 229 2.56 -14.63 9.63
C GLU A 229 1.62 -15.77 9.22
N HIS A 230 0.86 -15.60 8.14
CA HIS A 230 -0.13 -16.56 7.65
C HIS A 230 -0.02 -16.77 6.12
N PRO A 231 1.08 -17.37 5.63
CA PRO A 231 1.32 -17.54 4.19
C PRO A 231 0.28 -18.43 3.49
N ASP A 232 -0.44 -19.27 4.24
CA ASP A 232 -1.47 -20.16 3.70
C ASP A 232 -2.83 -19.45 3.48
N GLU A 233 -2.99 -18.21 3.98
CA GLU A 233 -4.24 -17.47 3.83
C GLU A 233 -4.34 -16.84 2.42
N PRO A 234 -5.51 -16.91 1.76
CA PRO A 234 -5.72 -16.21 0.49
C PRO A 234 -5.52 -14.71 0.64
N LEU A 235 -4.56 -14.17 -0.11
CA LEU A 235 -4.18 -12.76 -0.13
C LEU A 235 -3.95 -12.25 -1.55
N GLY A 236 -4.01 -10.93 -1.75
CA GLY A 236 -3.67 -10.27 -3.02
C GLY A 236 -2.90 -8.97 -2.77
N ASN A 237 -1.67 -8.89 -3.28
CA ASN A 237 -0.80 -7.73 -3.06
C ASN A 237 -1.35 -6.45 -3.71
N ASP A 238 -2.08 -6.56 -4.81
CA ASP A 238 -2.74 -5.41 -5.44
C ASP A 238 -4.18 -5.30 -4.96
N ILE A 239 -4.98 -6.32 -5.26
CA ILE A 239 -6.42 -6.27 -5.06
C ILE A 239 -6.91 -7.57 -4.46
N TYR A 240 -7.60 -7.47 -3.34
CA TYR A 240 -8.28 -8.58 -2.69
C TYR A 240 -9.79 -8.44 -2.78
N PHE A 241 -10.46 -9.44 -3.35
CA PHE A 241 -11.91 -9.52 -3.45
C PHE A 241 -12.46 -10.37 -2.30
N TYR A 242 -13.06 -9.73 -1.30
CA TYR A 242 -13.66 -10.43 -0.16
C TYR A 242 -15.05 -10.98 -0.49
N PHE A 243 -15.10 -11.95 -1.41
CA PHE A 243 -16.31 -12.62 -1.88
C PHE A 243 -16.06 -14.12 -2.06
N ILE A 244 -17.06 -14.92 -1.69
CA ILE A 244 -17.05 -16.37 -1.93
C ILE A 244 -17.34 -16.62 -3.41
N GLU A 245 -16.61 -17.56 -4.04
CA GLU A 245 -16.81 -17.99 -5.44
C GLU A 245 -16.82 -16.82 -6.44
N ALA A 246 -15.86 -15.90 -6.31
CA ALA A 246 -15.77 -14.70 -7.15
C ALA A 246 -15.23 -14.99 -8.57
N SER A 247 -14.46 -16.07 -8.75
CA SER A 247 -13.80 -16.42 -10.01
C SER A 247 -14.65 -16.26 -11.28
N PRO A 248 -15.86 -16.86 -11.41
CA PRO A 248 -16.66 -16.76 -12.64
C PRO A 248 -17.22 -15.36 -12.92
N ILE A 249 -17.15 -14.44 -11.94
CA ILE A 249 -17.55 -13.05 -12.09
C ILE A 249 -16.32 -12.21 -12.49
N LEU A 250 -15.18 -12.45 -11.83
CA LEU A 250 -13.97 -11.63 -12.01
C LEU A 250 -13.35 -11.78 -13.40
N TYR A 251 -13.43 -12.95 -14.02
CA TYR A 251 -12.91 -13.16 -15.36
C TYR A 251 -13.67 -14.23 -16.14
N ASN A 252 -13.53 -14.16 -17.47
CA ASN A 252 -13.94 -15.19 -18.40
C ASN A 252 -12.72 -15.74 -19.14
N GLU A 253 -12.65 -17.06 -19.25
CA GLU A 253 -11.60 -17.78 -19.97
C GLU A 253 -12.14 -18.28 -21.31
N THR A 254 -11.55 -17.80 -22.39
CA THR A 254 -11.91 -18.22 -23.75
C THR A 254 -10.70 -18.81 -24.45
N GLN A 255 -10.87 -19.89 -25.21
CA GLN A 255 -9.77 -20.44 -26.01
C GLN A 255 -9.55 -19.61 -27.27
N SER A 256 -8.30 -19.18 -27.48
CA SER A 256 -7.91 -18.55 -28.74
C SER A 256 -7.92 -19.58 -29.86
N THR A 257 -8.71 -19.33 -30.91
CA THR A 257 -8.83 -20.18 -32.10
C THR A 257 -7.52 -20.30 -32.89
N SER A 258 -6.53 -19.45 -32.63
CA SER A 258 -5.28 -19.38 -33.39
C SER A 258 -4.04 -19.93 -32.66
N SER A 259 -4.10 -20.16 -31.34
CA SER A 259 -2.87 -20.45 -30.56
C SER A 259 -2.98 -21.52 -29.48
N ASN A 260 -4.13 -22.18 -29.30
CA ASN A 260 -4.39 -23.09 -28.16
C ASN A 260 -4.11 -22.48 -26.77
N GLN A 261 -3.90 -21.16 -26.69
CA GLN A 261 -3.73 -20.43 -25.44
C GLN A 261 -5.09 -19.94 -24.95
N SER A 262 -5.32 -20.03 -23.63
CA SER A 262 -6.45 -19.38 -23.00
C SER A 262 -6.25 -17.88 -22.96
N VAL A 263 -7.30 -17.15 -23.29
CA VAL A 263 -7.38 -15.69 -23.20
C VAL A 263 -8.29 -15.38 -22.02
N ILE A 264 -7.70 -14.77 -21.00
CA ILE A 264 -8.41 -14.28 -19.83
C ILE A 264 -8.89 -12.85 -20.11
N ARG A 265 -10.17 -12.58 -19.85
CA ARG A 265 -10.78 -11.25 -19.99
C ARG A 265 -11.59 -10.91 -18.75
N SER A 266 -11.62 -9.64 -18.40
CA SER A 266 -12.43 -9.11 -17.30
C SER A 266 -13.09 -7.80 -17.71
N SER A 267 -14.29 -7.54 -17.21
CA SER A 267 -14.96 -6.23 -17.31
C SER A 267 -14.52 -5.26 -16.21
N PHE A 268 -13.88 -5.76 -15.16
CA PHE A 268 -13.39 -4.97 -14.03
C PHE A 268 -12.08 -4.26 -14.34
N PHE A 269 -11.27 -4.79 -15.27
CA PHE A 269 -9.92 -4.32 -15.53
C PHE A 269 -9.72 -3.93 -16.99
N SER A 270 -9.21 -2.72 -17.20
CA SER A 270 -8.79 -2.24 -18.50
C SER A 270 -7.44 -1.55 -18.41
N GLN A 271 -6.44 -2.04 -19.16
CA GLN A 271 -5.12 -1.43 -19.28
C GLN A 271 -4.42 -1.19 -17.92
N CYS A 272 -4.68 -2.06 -16.94
CA CYS A 272 -4.02 -2.01 -15.64
C CYS A 272 -2.69 -2.78 -15.70
N GLN A 273 -1.75 -2.38 -14.85
CA GLN A 273 -0.42 -2.98 -14.80
C GLN A 273 0.05 -3.12 -13.36
N SER A 274 0.73 -4.23 -13.08
CA SER A 274 1.34 -4.47 -11.79
C SER A 274 2.78 -4.93 -11.92
N TYR A 275 3.60 -4.44 -10.99
CA TYR A 275 4.99 -4.80 -10.79
C TYR A 275 5.18 -5.54 -9.45
N ASN A 276 4.09 -5.98 -8.82
CA ASN A 276 4.08 -6.61 -7.50
C ASN A 276 4.35 -8.09 -7.47
N TYR A 277 4.66 -8.60 -6.28
CA TYR A 277 4.80 -10.02 -6.01
C TYR A 277 3.47 -10.72 -6.19
N SER A 278 3.46 -11.86 -6.88
CA SER A 278 2.26 -12.71 -6.89
C SER A 278 1.99 -13.21 -5.46
N PRO A 279 0.72 -13.42 -5.09
CA PRO A 279 -0.49 -13.18 -5.88
C PRO A 279 -0.80 -11.69 -6.05
N LEU A 280 -1.14 -11.25 -7.26
CA LEU A 280 -1.51 -9.86 -7.58
C LEU A 280 -2.97 -9.61 -7.22
N ILE A 281 -3.84 -10.47 -7.76
CA ILE A 281 -5.28 -10.47 -7.50
C ILE A 281 -5.65 -11.80 -6.86
N ASN A 282 -6.45 -11.74 -5.80
CA ASN A 282 -7.03 -12.95 -5.22
C ASN A 282 -8.42 -12.68 -4.63
N TYR A 283 -9.12 -13.73 -4.22
CA TYR A 283 -10.41 -13.63 -3.57
C TYR A 283 -10.55 -14.57 -2.38
N PHE A 284 -11.56 -14.32 -1.56
CA PHE A 284 -11.81 -15.07 -0.34
C PHE A 284 -12.02 -16.56 -0.60
N LEU A 285 -11.31 -17.39 0.18
CA LEU A 285 -11.28 -18.86 0.10
C LEU A 285 -10.61 -19.44 -1.17
N ASN A 286 -9.98 -18.64 -2.02
CA ASN A 286 -9.23 -19.17 -3.16
C ASN A 286 -7.84 -19.67 -2.74
N ILE A 287 -7.67 -20.99 -2.76
CA ILE A 287 -6.40 -21.67 -2.43
C ILE A 287 -5.77 -22.38 -3.64
N GLU A 288 -6.43 -22.38 -4.80
CA GLU A 288 -6.05 -23.20 -5.97
C GLU A 288 -5.06 -22.51 -6.93
N GLY A 289 -4.53 -21.34 -6.55
CA GLY A 289 -3.63 -20.51 -7.36
C GLY A 289 -4.27 -19.24 -7.93
N THR A 290 -3.45 -18.31 -8.39
CA THR A 290 -3.87 -16.99 -8.89
C THR A 290 -3.38 -16.69 -10.30
N GLU A 291 -2.78 -17.66 -11.01
CA GLU A 291 -2.11 -17.41 -12.30
C GLU A 291 -3.05 -16.84 -13.36
N LYS A 292 -4.31 -17.24 -13.36
CA LYS A 292 -5.34 -16.70 -14.27
C LYS A 292 -5.78 -15.29 -13.88
N LEU A 293 -5.89 -15.02 -12.57
CA LEU A 293 -6.26 -13.70 -12.06
C LEU A 293 -5.15 -12.69 -12.29
N ASP A 294 -3.91 -13.09 -12.03
CA ASP A 294 -2.73 -12.24 -12.18
C ASP A 294 -2.54 -11.79 -13.65
N GLN A 295 -2.92 -12.62 -14.63
CA GLN A 295 -2.93 -12.23 -16.06
C GLN A 295 -3.75 -10.97 -16.37
N LEU A 296 -4.68 -10.57 -15.50
CA LEU A 296 -5.46 -9.34 -15.65
C LEU A 296 -4.62 -8.07 -15.39
N LEU A 297 -3.51 -8.18 -14.66
CA LEU A 297 -2.60 -7.07 -14.32
C LEU A 297 -1.16 -7.28 -14.81
N LEU A 298 -0.80 -8.50 -15.23
CA LEU A 298 0.56 -8.79 -15.69
C LEU A 298 0.88 -7.98 -16.95
N TYR A 299 1.87 -7.10 -16.82
CA TYR A 299 2.41 -6.36 -17.93
C TYR A 299 3.61 -7.11 -18.55
N ASN A 300 3.55 -7.33 -19.87
CA ASN A 300 4.65 -7.92 -20.65
C ASN A 300 5.81 -6.92 -20.82
N ASN A 301 6.53 -6.62 -19.74
CA ASN A 301 7.76 -5.83 -19.86
C ASN A 301 8.94 -6.72 -20.27
N ILE A 302 9.28 -6.64 -21.55
CA ILE A 302 10.42 -7.30 -22.22
C ILE A 302 11.76 -6.61 -21.87
N LEU A 303 11.73 -5.41 -21.26
CA LEU A 303 12.92 -4.69 -20.83
C LEU A 303 13.21 -5.00 -19.37
N ARG A 304 13.95 -6.09 -19.10
CA ARG A 304 14.43 -6.40 -17.75
C ARG A 304 15.95 -6.46 -17.76
N GLN A 305 16.58 -5.49 -17.10
CA GLN A 305 18.03 -5.45 -16.93
C GLN A 305 18.44 -6.26 -15.69
N PHE A 306 19.67 -6.79 -15.70
CA PHE A 306 20.27 -7.43 -14.53
C PHE A 306 20.80 -6.44 -13.50
N ILE A 307 21.04 -5.20 -13.94
CA ILE A 307 21.63 -4.15 -13.14
C ILE A 307 20.82 -2.89 -13.34
N TYR A 308 20.35 -2.30 -12.25
CA TYR A 308 19.75 -0.96 -12.25
C TYR A 308 20.58 0.02 -11.43
N TYR A 309 20.53 1.29 -11.82
CA TYR A 309 21.17 2.39 -11.14
C TYR A 309 20.12 3.32 -10.54
N VAL A 310 20.32 3.71 -9.28
CA VAL A 310 19.42 4.59 -8.54
C VAL A 310 20.21 5.82 -8.09
N ALA A 311 19.66 7.01 -8.32
CA ALA A 311 20.30 8.28 -7.97
C ALA A 311 19.26 9.27 -7.44
N VAL A 312 19.66 10.13 -6.49
CA VAL A 312 18.78 11.19 -5.95
C VAL A 312 18.28 12.15 -7.04
N THR A 313 19.06 12.33 -8.10
CA THR A 313 18.70 13.15 -9.28
C THR A 313 18.02 12.34 -10.40
N GLY A 314 17.72 11.06 -10.15
CA GLY A 314 17.07 10.17 -11.11
C GLY A 314 15.59 10.48 -11.29
N ASN A 315 14.94 9.68 -12.13
CA ASN A 315 13.50 9.73 -12.39
C ASN A 315 13.01 8.30 -12.63
N ASP A 316 11.92 7.89 -11.99
CA ASP A 316 11.36 6.53 -12.13
C ASP A 316 10.70 6.30 -13.51
N LEU A 317 10.58 7.34 -14.34
CA LEU A 317 10.26 7.20 -15.77
C LEU A 317 11.48 6.85 -16.64
N ASN A 318 12.69 6.84 -16.08
CA ASN A 318 13.90 6.51 -16.81
C ASN A 318 14.01 5.00 -17.09
N THR A 319 15.08 4.58 -17.77
CA THR A 319 15.31 3.15 -18.09
C THR A 319 16.04 2.40 -16.98
N GLY A 320 16.54 3.08 -15.95
CA GLY A 320 17.34 2.49 -14.87
C GLY A 320 18.81 2.27 -15.23
N GLU A 321 19.26 2.74 -16.40
CA GLU A 321 20.67 2.70 -16.80
C GLU A 321 21.52 3.72 -16.05
N LYS A 322 22.85 3.54 -16.04
CA LYS A 322 23.75 4.47 -15.35
C LYS A 322 23.64 5.93 -15.84
N SER A 323 23.39 6.13 -17.13
CA SER A 323 23.18 7.45 -17.75
C SER A 323 21.77 8.00 -17.52
N SER A 324 20.82 7.15 -17.15
CA SER A 324 19.40 7.46 -16.95
C SER A 324 18.87 6.68 -15.75
N PRO A 325 19.34 7.00 -14.53
CA PRO A 325 19.05 6.20 -13.34
C PRO A 325 17.62 6.42 -12.84
N PHE A 326 17.08 5.41 -12.15
CA PHE A 326 15.86 5.55 -11.37
C PHE A 326 16.06 6.49 -10.17
N ARG A 327 14.95 6.98 -9.60
CA ARG A 327 14.96 7.80 -8.39
C ARG A 327 14.87 6.95 -7.13
N MET A 328 14.01 5.92 -7.14
CA MET A 328 13.73 5.09 -5.96
C MET A 328 14.28 3.67 -6.07
N ILE A 329 14.76 3.15 -4.94
CA ILE A 329 15.19 1.76 -4.77
C ILE A 329 13.99 0.83 -4.83
N SER A 330 12.87 1.19 -4.18
CA SER A 330 11.61 0.44 -4.25
C SER A 330 11.10 0.27 -5.69
N HIS A 331 11.19 1.32 -6.51
CA HIS A 331 10.85 1.23 -7.94
C HIS A 331 11.81 0.30 -8.70
N ALA A 332 13.12 0.45 -8.47
CA ALA A 332 14.11 -0.45 -9.08
C ALA A 332 13.85 -1.93 -8.73
N LEU A 333 13.48 -2.23 -7.47
CA LEU A 333 13.09 -3.58 -7.04
C LEU A 333 11.85 -4.09 -7.78
N ALA A 334 10.82 -3.25 -7.93
CA ALA A 334 9.59 -3.61 -8.66
C ALA A 334 9.87 -3.93 -10.15
N MET A 335 10.86 -3.28 -10.75
CA MET A 335 11.26 -3.48 -12.15
C MET A 335 12.18 -4.69 -12.39
N LEU A 336 12.68 -5.35 -11.34
CA LEU A 336 13.57 -6.50 -11.50
C LEU A 336 12.84 -7.72 -12.03
N ASN A 337 13.53 -8.49 -12.88
CA ASN A 337 13.08 -9.83 -13.21
C ASN A 337 13.26 -10.78 -12.03
N ARG A 338 12.25 -11.61 -11.77
CA ARG A 338 12.24 -12.63 -10.73
C ARG A 338 12.72 -14.01 -11.20
N LEU A 339 13.32 -14.12 -12.38
CA LEU A 339 14.04 -15.33 -12.76
C LEU A 339 15.24 -15.54 -11.81
N ASP A 340 15.61 -16.81 -11.57
CA ASP A 340 16.67 -17.32 -10.68
C ASP A 340 18.11 -16.90 -11.03
N GLU A 341 18.28 -15.68 -11.52
CA GLU A 341 19.56 -15.09 -11.81
C GLU A 341 19.83 -13.93 -10.85
N HIS A 342 21.08 -13.74 -10.49
CA HIS A 342 21.51 -12.64 -9.63
C HIS A 342 21.21 -11.28 -10.26
N LYS A 343 20.76 -10.33 -9.44
CA LYS A 343 20.45 -8.95 -9.81
C LYS A 343 21.20 -7.96 -8.93
N ASP A 344 21.54 -6.81 -9.49
CA ASP A 344 22.21 -5.74 -8.77
C ASP A 344 21.42 -4.42 -8.87
N ILE A 345 21.28 -3.74 -7.73
CA ILE A 345 20.83 -2.35 -7.65
C ILE A 345 22.01 -1.53 -7.13
N ILE A 346 22.52 -0.64 -7.96
CA ILE A 346 23.62 0.26 -7.63
C ILE A 346 23.06 1.61 -7.20
N VAL A 347 23.15 1.89 -5.91
CA VAL A 347 22.65 3.12 -5.29
C VAL A 347 23.80 4.13 -5.26
N MET A 348 23.64 5.23 -6.01
CA MET A 348 24.65 6.27 -6.13
C MET A 348 24.77 7.08 -4.82
N LYS A 349 25.74 8.00 -4.75
CA LYS A 349 25.88 8.90 -3.59
C LYS A 349 24.58 9.68 -3.32
N GLY A 350 24.22 9.82 -2.05
CA GLY A 350 23.06 10.57 -1.59
C GLY A 350 22.30 9.89 -0.45
N GLN A 351 21.26 10.57 0.01
CA GLN A 351 20.30 10.05 0.97
C GLN A 351 19.04 9.64 0.24
N PHE A 352 18.60 8.41 0.50
CA PHE A 352 17.41 7.80 -0.08
C PHE A 352 16.45 7.50 1.04
N ASP A 353 15.32 8.20 1.05
CA ASP A 353 14.21 7.89 1.93
C ASP A 353 13.26 6.97 1.18
N GLU A 354 13.14 5.74 1.67
CA GLU A 354 12.41 4.66 1.03
C GLU A 354 11.32 4.15 1.97
N PRO A 355 10.18 3.68 1.44
CA PRO A 355 9.27 2.85 2.22
C PRO A 355 9.93 1.50 2.54
N MET A 356 9.23 0.67 3.32
CA MET A 356 9.66 -0.70 3.55
C MET A 356 9.95 -1.44 2.23
N LEU A 357 11.19 -1.86 2.05
CA LEU A 357 11.66 -2.66 0.92
C LEU A 357 11.37 -4.15 1.21
N ALA A 358 10.19 -4.62 0.81
CA ALA A 358 9.85 -6.03 0.82
C ALA A 358 10.52 -6.76 -0.35
N ILE A 359 11.44 -7.67 -0.04
CA ILE A 359 12.20 -8.44 -1.00
C ILE A 359 11.84 -9.91 -0.84
N ARG A 360 11.32 -10.49 -1.90
CA ARG A 360 10.88 -11.90 -1.96
C ARG A 360 11.41 -12.58 -3.20
N ASP A 361 11.68 -13.88 -3.08
CA ASP A 361 11.94 -14.81 -4.18
C ASP A 361 12.86 -14.26 -5.28
N ILE A 362 13.92 -13.57 -4.85
CA ILE A 362 14.89 -12.95 -5.76
C ILE A 362 16.29 -12.99 -5.17
N LEU A 363 17.27 -13.16 -6.06
CA LEU A 363 18.69 -13.02 -5.78
C LEU A 363 19.10 -11.58 -6.08
N VAL A 364 19.26 -10.74 -5.05
CA VAL A 364 19.54 -9.32 -5.24
C VAL A 364 20.64 -8.79 -4.33
N THR A 365 21.53 -7.97 -4.89
CA THR A 365 22.42 -7.10 -4.11
C THR A 365 22.02 -5.64 -4.27
N ILE A 366 21.79 -4.96 -3.16
CA ILE A 366 21.66 -3.51 -3.09
C ILE A 366 23.02 -2.95 -2.62
N SER A 367 23.73 -2.27 -3.52
CA SER A 367 25.08 -1.74 -3.25
C SER A 367 25.10 -0.23 -3.31
N GLY A 368 25.36 0.41 -2.17
CA GLY A 368 25.71 1.82 -2.14
C GLY A 368 27.06 2.12 -2.77
N GLN A 369 27.26 3.38 -3.16
CA GLN A 369 28.53 3.84 -3.72
C GLN A 369 29.65 3.81 -2.68
N SER A 370 29.33 4.02 -1.40
CA SER A 370 30.19 3.87 -0.22
C SER A 370 29.35 4.12 1.04
N HIS A 371 29.66 3.44 2.16
CA HIS A 371 29.03 3.72 3.46
C HIS A 371 29.31 5.15 3.99
N GLN A 372 30.19 5.91 3.35
CA GLN A 372 30.43 7.33 3.66
C GLN A 372 29.58 8.28 2.80
N LEU A 373 28.97 7.78 1.72
CA LEU A 373 28.35 8.60 0.67
C LEU A 373 26.89 8.25 0.40
N THR A 374 26.43 7.06 0.80
CA THR A 374 25.09 6.57 0.51
C THR A 374 24.39 6.19 1.81
N SER A 375 23.21 6.75 2.07
CA SER A 375 22.36 6.39 3.22
C SER A 375 20.95 6.03 2.75
N ILE A 376 20.39 4.97 3.33
CA ILE A 376 19.02 4.51 3.10
C ILE A 376 18.25 4.66 4.43
N CYS A 377 17.16 5.40 4.38
CA CYS A 377 16.25 5.63 5.51
C CYS A 377 14.80 5.27 5.22
N ASN A 378 13.97 5.24 6.26
CA ASN A 378 12.54 4.98 6.17
C ASN A 378 11.76 5.91 7.09
N THR A 379 11.57 7.15 6.65
CA THR A 379 10.70 8.12 7.31
C THR A 379 9.25 8.05 6.81
N MET A 380 9.01 7.37 5.69
CA MET A 380 7.70 7.18 5.06
C MET A 380 6.84 6.14 5.78
N THR A 381 7.48 5.10 6.33
CA THR A 381 6.82 4.01 7.07
C THR A 381 7.59 3.68 8.36
N LYS A 382 7.81 4.68 9.23
CA LYS A 382 8.65 4.64 10.46
C LYS A 382 8.40 3.47 11.42
N GLU A 383 7.25 2.84 11.28
CA GLU A 383 6.72 1.77 12.10
C GLU A 383 7.07 0.38 11.56
N ASN A 384 7.65 0.33 10.37
CA ASN A 384 8.07 -0.86 9.65
C ASN A 384 9.58 -0.83 9.42
N SER A 385 10.16 -2.01 9.18
CA SER A 385 11.59 -2.08 8.89
C SER A 385 11.91 -1.46 7.54
N ILE A 386 13.11 -0.91 7.39
CA ILE A 386 13.58 -0.43 6.08
C ILE A 386 13.56 -1.59 5.09
N ILE A 387 14.03 -2.77 5.53
CA ILE A 387 14.13 -3.95 4.68
C ILE A 387 13.38 -5.09 5.36
N TRP A 388 12.50 -5.72 4.59
CA TRP A 388 11.86 -6.97 4.93
C TRP A 388 12.19 -7.99 3.86
N ALA A 389 13.02 -8.97 4.18
CA ALA A 389 13.41 -10.02 3.25
C ALA A 389 12.79 -11.34 3.70
N GLN A 390 12.08 -12.01 2.80
CA GLN A 390 11.46 -13.31 3.08
C GLN A 390 11.65 -14.26 1.90
N ARG A 391 11.85 -15.53 2.22
CA ARG A 391 11.81 -16.63 1.26
C ARG A 391 10.41 -17.24 1.24
N ASP A 392 9.76 -17.26 0.07
CA ASP A 392 8.56 -18.07 -0.13
C ASP A 392 8.95 -19.32 -0.91
N CYS A 393 8.95 -20.44 -0.20
CA CYS A 393 8.89 -21.80 -0.72
C CYS A 393 10.04 -22.37 -1.60
N ASP A 394 10.96 -21.60 -2.21
CA ASP A 394 12.07 -22.16 -3.02
C ASP A 394 13.48 -21.64 -2.65
N SER A 395 14.51 -22.48 -2.82
CA SER A 395 15.86 -22.42 -2.20
C SER A 395 16.81 -21.31 -2.66
N GLY A 396 16.28 -20.20 -3.20
CA GLY A 396 17.08 -19.17 -3.85
C GLY A 396 17.27 -17.86 -3.09
N ALA A 397 16.27 -17.32 -2.40
CA ALA A 397 16.29 -15.89 -2.01
C ALA A 397 17.56 -15.48 -1.24
N LYS A 398 18.35 -14.59 -1.86
CA LYS A 398 19.61 -14.06 -1.32
C LYS A 398 19.57 -12.55 -1.39
N VAL A 399 19.60 -11.92 -0.23
CA VAL A 399 19.61 -10.46 -0.11
C VAL A 399 20.94 -10.02 0.46
N MET A 400 21.70 -9.26 -0.33
CA MET A 400 22.93 -8.63 0.14
C MET A 400 22.77 -7.12 0.13
N ILE A 401 23.01 -6.48 1.27
CA ILE A 401 23.04 -5.01 1.39
C ILE A 401 24.48 -4.63 1.65
N LYS A 402 25.04 -3.74 0.83
CA LYS A 402 26.46 -3.38 0.94
C LYS A 402 26.70 -1.90 0.81
N ARG A 403 27.75 -1.42 1.49
CA ARG A 403 28.36 -0.11 1.24
C ARG A 403 27.38 1.05 1.40
N CYS A 404 26.52 0.99 2.41
CA CYS A 404 25.55 2.03 2.73
C CYS A 404 25.45 2.28 4.24
N VAL A 405 24.86 3.42 4.60
CA VAL A 405 24.34 3.67 5.95
C VAL A 405 22.87 3.25 5.98
N LEU A 406 22.45 2.50 6.99
CA LEU A 406 21.05 2.18 7.27
C LEU A 406 20.64 2.95 8.54
N CYS A 407 19.56 3.71 8.47
CA CYS A 407 19.05 4.52 9.59
C CYS A 407 17.54 4.72 9.48
N ASN A 408 16.78 4.76 10.58
CA ASN A 408 15.33 5.00 10.48
C ASN A 408 15.05 6.42 10.01
N ASP A 409 15.74 7.40 10.59
CA ASP A 409 15.75 8.80 10.17
C ASP A 409 17.15 9.37 10.44
N ILE A 410 17.78 9.98 9.43
CA ILE A 410 19.12 10.56 9.60
C ILE A 410 19.11 11.75 10.58
N ASN A 411 17.95 12.42 10.70
CA ASN A 411 17.74 13.61 11.51
C ASN A 411 17.07 13.31 12.85
N ALA A 412 16.91 12.03 13.21
CA ALA A 412 16.25 11.65 14.45
C ALA A 412 16.90 12.33 15.67
N GLN A 413 16.07 12.89 16.53
CA GLN A 413 16.47 13.48 17.81
C GLN A 413 16.51 12.41 18.91
N PRO A 414 17.17 12.65 20.07
CA PRO A 414 17.30 11.68 21.17
C PRO A 414 15.99 11.16 21.79
N ASP A 415 14.85 11.77 21.48
CA ASP A 415 13.52 11.38 21.98
C ASP A 415 12.64 10.78 20.86
N ASP A 416 13.18 10.62 19.64
CA ASP A 416 12.46 10.03 18.52
C ASP A 416 12.49 8.50 18.65
N ILE A 417 11.34 7.92 18.99
CA ILE A 417 11.19 6.48 19.19
C ILE A 417 10.71 5.83 17.90
N PHE A 418 11.45 4.84 17.41
CA PHE A 418 11.04 4.00 16.28
C PHE A 418 10.51 2.64 16.78
N ASN A 419 9.42 2.19 16.19
CA ASN A 419 8.73 0.95 16.58
C ASN A 419 9.21 -0.29 15.80
N ALA A 420 10.08 -0.11 14.81
CA ALA A 420 10.66 -1.20 14.02
C ALA A 420 12.19 -1.14 13.88
N GLY A 421 12.76 -2.34 13.70
CA GLY A 421 14.16 -2.57 13.33
C GLY A 421 14.48 -2.08 11.93
N LEU A 422 15.76 -2.06 11.56
CA LEU A 422 16.20 -1.74 10.20
C LEU A 422 16.03 -2.90 9.24
N PHE A 423 16.22 -4.13 9.73
CA PHE A 423 16.22 -5.33 8.91
C PHE A 423 15.43 -6.45 9.55
N ASN A 424 14.50 -7.04 8.81
CA ASN A 424 13.83 -8.27 9.16
C ASN A 424 14.04 -9.32 8.06
N GLY A 425 14.62 -10.46 8.41
CA GLY A 425 14.88 -11.58 7.52
C GLY A 425 14.14 -12.83 7.98
N VAL A 426 13.36 -13.46 7.09
CA VAL A 426 12.65 -14.73 7.37
C VAL A 426 13.09 -15.79 6.36
N LEU A 427 13.79 -16.83 6.83
CA LEU A 427 14.26 -17.95 5.99
C LEU A 427 15.15 -17.52 4.81
N ILE A 428 15.94 -16.47 5.00
CA ILE A 428 16.76 -15.86 3.93
C ILE A 428 18.22 -16.30 3.97
N SER A 429 18.92 -16.14 2.85
CA SER A 429 20.38 -16.15 2.78
C SER A 429 20.93 -14.75 2.46
N GLY A 430 22.20 -14.50 2.80
CA GLY A 430 22.87 -13.21 2.56
C GLY A 430 23.17 -12.44 3.83
N GLY A 431 23.11 -11.10 3.78
CA GLY A 431 23.45 -10.25 4.92
C GLY A 431 23.79 -8.80 4.58
N ILE A 432 24.22 -8.08 5.61
CA ILE A 432 24.67 -6.68 5.53
C ILE A 432 26.20 -6.67 5.57
N TYR A 433 26.86 -6.05 4.59
CA TYR A 433 28.32 -6.05 4.46
C TYR A 433 28.86 -4.63 4.28
N ASP A 434 29.99 -4.31 4.92
CA ASP A 434 30.67 -3.01 4.76
C ASP A 434 29.68 -1.83 4.87
N SER A 435 28.80 -1.88 5.86
CA SER A 435 27.68 -0.94 6.02
C SER A 435 27.62 -0.46 7.47
N ILE A 436 27.07 0.72 7.68
CA ILE A 436 26.96 1.34 9.00
C ILE A 436 25.49 1.39 9.40
N ILE A 437 25.18 1.00 10.62
CA ILE A 437 23.89 1.29 11.25
C ILE A 437 24.03 2.58 12.04
N TYR A 438 23.16 3.55 11.78
CA TYR A 438 23.23 4.89 12.34
C TYR A 438 21.86 5.37 12.85
N ASN A 439 21.86 6.11 13.96
CA ASN A 439 20.70 6.81 14.52
C ASN A 439 19.38 5.98 14.56
N SER A 440 19.48 4.74 15.04
CA SER A 440 18.35 3.82 15.19
C SER A 440 17.95 3.71 16.67
N GLN A 441 17.12 4.64 17.12
CA GLN A 441 16.56 4.63 18.48
C GLN A 441 15.27 3.81 18.50
N ILE A 442 15.37 2.56 18.91
CA ILE A 442 14.25 1.63 18.88
C ILE A 442 13.70 1.46 20.29
N ALA A 443 12.38 1.44 20.45
CA ALA A 443 11.73 1.17 21.73
C ALA A 443 12.09 -0.21 22.28
N ASP A 444 11.34 -1.24 21.87
CA ASP A 444 11.38 -2.59 22.45
C ASP A 444 11.62 -3.67 21.39
N ARG A 445 12.19 -3.30 20.23
CA ARG A 445 12.41 -4.22 19.11
C ARG A 445 13.88 -4.37 18.75
N ASN A 446 14.19 -5.50 18.12
CA ASN A 446 15.53 -5.77 17.61
C ASN A 446 15.82 -4.89 16.39
N ILE A 447 17.00 -4.27 16.34
CA ILE A 447 17.49 -3.50 15.18
C ILE A 447 17.60 -4.41 13.94
N ILE A 448 18.11 -5.63 14.14
CA ILE A 448 18.16 -6.68 13.14
C ILE A 448 17.42 -7.87 13.72
N LEU A 449 16.41 -8.36 13.00
CA LEU A 449 15.70 -9.60 13.32
C LEU A 449 15.95 -10.60 12.19
N ILE A 450 16.49 -11.78 12.54
CA ILE A 450 16.57 -12.90 11.61
C ILE A 450 15.83 -14.08 12.23
N ARG A 451 14.80 -14.53 11.52
CA ARG A 451 13.99 -15.70 11.84
C ARG A 451 14.41 -16.82 10.89
N ALA A 452 15.06 -17.83 11.44
CA ALA A 452 15.49 -19.00 10.70
C ALA A 452 15.24 -20.24 11.55
N GLY A 453 14.95 -21.37 10.89
CA GLY A 453 14.94 -22.66 11.54
C GLY A 453 16.34 -23.02 12.05
N ARG A 454 16.38 -23.90 13.06
CA ARG A 454 17.62 -24.26 13.78
C ARG A 454 18.78 -24.74 12.90
N ASN A 455 18.48 -25.26 11.70
CA ASN A 455 19.44 -25.80 10.73
C ASN A 455 19.64 -24.92 9.48
N GLU A 456 18.98 -23.76 9.41
CA GLU A 456 18.96 -22.90 8.22
C GLU A 456 19.86 -21.68 8.37
N PHE A 457 20.32 -21.41 9.59
CA PHE A 457 21.25 -20.32 9.88
C PHE A 457 22.65 -20.89 10.08
N ASP A 458 23.60 -20.49 9.22
CA ASP A 458 25.01 -20.86 9.39
C ASP A 458 25.67 -19.97 10.44
N TYR A 459 25.56 -20.37 11.71
CA TYR A 459 26.17 -19.68 12.84
C TYR A 459 27.71 -19.59 12.74
N ASN A 460 28.36 -20.39 11.89
CA ASN A 460 29.82 -20.42 11.77
C ASN A 460 30.38 -19.25 10.94
N SER A 461 29.52 -18.53 10.22
CA SER A 461 29.87 -17.41 9.36
C SER A 461 29.72 -16.04 10.03
N ILE A 462 29.35 -15.98 11.31
CA ILE A 462 29.33 -14.72 12.08
C ILE A 462 30.77 -14.40 12.49
N GLU A 463 31.37 -13.39 11.86
CA GLU A 463 32.62 -12.80 12.35
C GLU A 463 32.35 -12.01 13.64
N ASP A 464 32.91 -12.47 14.75
CA ASP A 464 32.79 -11.85 16.07
C ASP A 464 33.59 -10.53 16.11
N ASN A 465 32.97 -9.45 15.62
CA ASN A 465 33.45 -8.10 15.82
C ASN A 465 32.70 -7.51 17.02
N SER A 466 33.36 -7.54 18.17
CA SER A 466 32.86 -7.03 19.44
C SER A 466 32.23 -5.64 19.30
N ALA A 467 30.99 -5.53 19.75
CA ALA A 467 30.13 -4.34 19.87
C ALA A 467 29.12 -4.08 18.73
N GLN A 468 28.07 -4.91 18.65
CA GLN A 468 26.68 -4.53 18.42
C GLN A 468 25.77 -5.75 18.66
N LEU A 469 24.68 -5.60 19.41
CA LEU A 469 23.77 -6.71 19.77
C LEU A 469 22.98 -7.17 18.54
N VAL A 470 23.41 -8.26 17.92
CA VAL A 470 22.62 -9.00 16.92
C VAL A 470 21.84 -10.09 17.65
N HIS A 471 20.52 -9.96 17.71
CA HIS A 471 19.65 -11.01 18.27
C HIS A 471 19.18 -11.94 17.15
N VAL A 472 19.74 -13.15 17.11
CA VAL A 472 19.24 -14.25 16.27
C VAL A 472 18.24 -15.07 17.10
N ARG A 473 17.02 -15.25 16.61
CA ARG A 473 15.98 -16.06 17.29
C ARG A 473 15.68 -17.29 16.44
N SER A 474 16.10 -18.46 16.91
CA SER A 474 15.70 -19.75 16.33
C SER A 474 14.31 -20.12 16.82
N PHE A 475 13.38 -20.42 15.92
CA PHE A 475 12.09 -21.03 16.26
C PHE A 475 12.16 -22.55 16.18
#